data_AF-A0A355A760-F1
#
_entry.id   AF-A0A355A760-F1
#
_cell.length_a   1.000
_cell.length_b   1.000
_cell.length_c   1.000
_cell.angle_alpha   90.00
_cell.angle_beta   90.00
_cell.angle_gamma   90.00
#
_symmetry.space_group_name_H-M   'P 1'
#
loop_
_entity.id
_entity.type
_entity.pdbx_description
1 polymer ?
#
loop_
_entity_poly.entity_id
_entity_poly.type
_entity_poly.pdbx_seq_one_letter_code
_entity_poly.pdbx_strand_id
1 'polypeptide(L)' 'MERTLVLLKPDAVERRLVGRIINIYEQKGLHIAALKMVKPAKEIVEIHYQIFIIGLR' A
#
# COMPACT_ATOMS: atom_id res chain seq x y z
N MET A 1 -10.32 -18.91 4.03
CA MET A 1 -9.83 -17.68 4.70
C MET A 1 -8.98 -16.93 3.70
N GLU A 2 -9.39 -15.74 3.30
CA GLU A 2 -8.75 -14.97 2.23
C GLU A 2 -7.80 -13.91 2.79
N ARG A 3 -6.77 -13.55 2.02
CA ARG A 3 -5.82 -12.50 2.35
C ARG A 3 -5.60 -11.63 1.13
N THR A 4 -5.54 -10.33 1.36
CA THR A 4 -5.23 -9.35 0.32
C THR A 4 -4.10 -8.44 0.78
N LEU A 5 -3.36 -7.90 -0.19
CA LEU A 5 -2.28 -6.96 0.05
C LEU A 5 -2.81 -5.54 -0.12
N VAL A 6 -2.58 -4.69 0.87
CA VAL A 6 -2.85 -3.25 0.80
C VAL A 6 -1.52 -2.51 0.80
N LEU A 7 -1.32 -1.66 -0.21
CA LEU A 7 -0.13 -0.83 -0.34
C LEU A 7 -0.49 0.64 -0.03
N LEU A 8 0.18 1.21 0.96
CA LEU A 8 0.10 2.63 1.23
C LEU A 8 1.23 3.34 0.51
N LYS A 9 0.87 4.24 -0.41
CA LYS A 9 1.83 5.05 -1.16
C LYS A 9 2.53 6.08 -0.25
N PRO A 10 3.68 6.63 -0.65
CA PRO A 10 4.45 7.58 0.16
C PRO A 10 3.65 8.79 0.62
N ASP A 11 2.73 9.31 -0.21
CA ASP A 11 1.86 10.45 0.11
C ASP A 11 0.96 10.19 1.32
N ALA A 12 0.47 8.96 1.51
CA ALA A 12 -0.32 8.60 2.68
C ALA A 12 0.52 8.61 3.97
N VAL A 13 1.81 8.30 3.87
CA VAL A 13 2.77 8.37 4.99
C VAL A 13 3.10 9.83 5.30
N GLU A 14 3.45 10.62 4.29
CA GLU A 14 3.77 12.05 4.41
C GLU A 14 2.61 12.85 5.03
N ARG A 15 1.37 12.52 4.64
CA ARG A 15 0.14 13.11 5.17
C ARG A 15 -0.31 12.52 6.51
N ARG A 16 0.48 11.62 7.11
CA ARG A 16 0.21 10.97 8.40
C ARG A 16 -1.14 10.22 8.44
N LEU A 17 -1.55 9.63 7.33
CA LEU A 17 -2.84 8.95 7.17
C LEU A 17 -2.82 7.47 7.58
N VAL A 18 -1.64 6.87 7.79
CA VAL A 18 -1.45 5.43 8.04
C VAL A 18 -2.36 4.91 9.16
N GLY A 19 -2.35 5.56 10.34
CA GLY A 19 -3.16 5.12 11.48
C GLY A 19 -4.66 5.22 11.21
N ARG A 20 -5.11 6.28 10.52
CA ARG A 20 -6.51 6.44 10.11
C ARG A 20 -6.94 5.31 9.16
N ILE A 21 -6.07 4.95 8.20
CA ILE A 21 -6.37 3.91 7.24
C ILE A 21 -6.47 2.55 7.94
N ILE A 22 -5.53 2.20 8.82
CA ILE A 22 -5.59 0.97 9.63
C ILE A 22 -6.91 0.90 10.41
N ASN A 23 -7.28 1.99 11.08
CA ASN A 23 -8.51 2.06 11.86
C ASN A 23 -9.76 1.78 11.00
N ILE A 24 -9.82 2.30 9.77
CA ILE A 24 -10.94 2.02 8.85
C ILE A 24 -11.04 0.52 8.51
N TYR A 25 -9.90 -0.15 8.29
CA TYR A 25 -9.90 -1.59 8.03
C TYR A 25 -10.38 -2.40 9.25
N GLU A 26 -9.89 -2.07 10.44
CA GLU A 26 -10.29 -2.73 11.68
C GLU A 26 -11.78 -2.50 12.00
N GLN A 27 -12.29 -1.28 11.80
CA GLN A 27 -13.71 -0.95 11.98
C GLN A 27 -14.62 -1.72 11.01
N LYS A 28 -14.11 -2.12 9.84
CA LYS A 28 -14.82 -2.99 8.88
C LYS A 28 -14.70 -4.48 9.21
N GLY A 29 -14.08 -4.84 10.34
CA GLY A 29 -13.89 -6.22 10.77
C GLY A 29 -12.76 -6.95 10.02
N LEU A 30 -11.92 -6.23 9.29
CA LEU A 30 -10.76 -6.82 8.62
C LEU A 30 -9.59 -6.93 9.59
N HIS A 31 -8.95 -8.09 9.59
CA HIS A 31 -7.81 -8.38 10.47
C HIS A 31 -6.49 -8.05 9.77
N ILE A 32 -5.66 -7.22 10.41
CA ILE A 32 -4.31 -6.91 9.92
C ILE A 32 -3.38 -8.09 10.25
N ALA A 33 -3.11 -8.94 9.26
CA ALA A 33 -2.26 -10.12 9.45
C ALA A 33 -0.77 -9.78 9.58
N ALA A 34 -0.30 -8.70 8.95
CA ALA A 34 1.08 -8.23 9.00
C ALA A 34 1.18 -6.78 8.52
N LEU A 35 2.21 -6.07 8.98
CA LEU A 35 2.57 -4.73 8.51
C LEU A 35 4.09 -4.67 8.27
N LYS A 36 4.49 -4.01 7.18
CA LYS A 36 5.91 -3.76 6.88
C LYS A 36 6.06 -2.41 6.20
N MET A 37 6.83 -1.52 6.82
CA MET A 37 7.29 -0.30 6.14
C MET A 37 8.54 -0.65 5.34
N VAL A 38 8.50 -0.34 4.04
CA VAL A 38 9.64 -0.53 3.14
C VAL A 38 9.92 0.77 2.43
N LYS A 39 11.21 1.09 2.28
CA LYS A 39 11.66 2.11 1.34
C LYS A 39 12.22 1.34 0.14
N PRO A 40 11.42 1.09 -0.91
CA PRO A 40 11.88 0.29 -2.03
C PRO A 40 13.02 1.02 -2.76
N ALA A 41 14.01 0.25 -3.19
CA ALA A 41 15.00 0.74 -4.15
C ALA A 41 14.29 1.07 -5.47
N LYS A 42 14.85 2.00 -6.25
CA LYS A 42 14.20 2.53 -7.45
C LYS A 42 13.86 1.43 -8.46
N GLU A 43 14.71 0.41 -8.59
CA GLU A 43 14.49 -0.71 -9.53
C GLU A 43 13.25 -1.53 -9.18
N ILE A 44 12.94 -1.71 -7.89
CA ILE A 44 11.77 -2.47 -7.41
C ILE A 44 10.48 -1.72 -7.71
N VAL A 45 10.50 -0.39 -7.62
CA VAL A 45 9.34 0.46 -7.95
C VAL A 45 9.02 0.35 -9.44
N GLU A 46 10.04 0.41 -10.29
CA GLU A 46 9.87 0.35 -11.74
C GLU A 46 9.24 -0.99 -12.18
N ILE A 47 9.65 -2.11 -11.61
CA ILE A 47 9.06 -3.43 -11.89
C ILE A 47 7.60 -3.52 -11.41
N HIS A 48 7.29 -2.99 -10.22
CA HIS A 48 5.94 -3.08 -9.65
C HIS A 48 4.91 -2.19 -10.40
N TYR A 49 5.37 -1.14 -11.09
CA TYR A 49 4.53 -0.22 -11.88
C TYR A 49 4.62 -0.43 -13.40
N GLN A 50 5.30 -1.46 -13.91
CA GLN A 50 5.39 -1.70 -15.37
C GLN A 50 4.01 -1.81 -16.06
N ILE A 51 2.96 -2.21 -15.33
CA ILE A 51 1.58 -2.24 -15.82
C ILE A 51 0.93 -0.85 -15.96
N PHE A 52 1.40 0.16 -15.24
CA PHE A 52 0.81 1.51 -15.25
C PHE A 52 1.35 2.40 -16.39
N ILE A 53 2.48 2.03 -17.00
CA ILE A 53 3.16 2.85 -18.03
C ILE A 53 2.57 2.63 -19.45
N ILE A 54 1.78 1.58 -19.67
CA ILE A 54 1.15 1.28 -20.97
C ILE A 54 -0.19 1.99 -21.23
N GLY A 55 -0.69 2.80 -20.28
CA GLY A 55 -1.98 3.50 -20.39
C GLY A 55 -1.92 5.01 -20.57
N LEU A 56 -0.72 5.60 -20.70
CA LEU A 56 -0.53 7.02 -21.01
C LEU A 56 0.10 7.16 -22.40
N ARG A 57 -0.69 6.81 -23.43
CA ARG A 57 -0.58 7.34 -24.79
C ARG A 57 -1.97 7.70 -25.28
#